data_AF-A0A0K8PGR6-F1
#
_entry.id   AF-A0A0K8PGR6-F1
#
_cell.length_a   1.000
_cell.length_b   1.000
_cell.length_c   1.000
_cell.angle_alpha   90.00
_cell.angle_beta   90.00
_cell.angle_gamma   90.00
#
_symmetry.space_group_name_H-M   'P 1'
#
loop_
_entity.id
_entity.type
_entity.pdbx_description
1 polymer ?
#
loop_
_entity_poly.entity_id
_entity_poly.type
_entity_poly.pdbx_seq_one_letter_code
_entity_poly.pdbx_strand_id
1 'polypeptide(L)' 'MTAERDLLEAVVEALTLPHGSDDYDQRILRRASLARVVAREALAEDRGRLAWNADYLRRKLREEEARHPQG' A
#
# COMPACT_ATOMS: atom_id res chain seq x y z
N MET A 1 -5.97 17.47 0.40
CA MET A 1 -5.69 16.46 1.43
C MET A 1 -4.33 16.73 2.06
N THR A 2 -4.11 16.39 3.32
CA THR A 2 -2.77 16.47 3.94
C THR A 2 -1.98 15.20 3.62
N ALA A 3 -0.65 15.25 3.69
CA ALA A 3 0.20 14.11 3.37
C ALA A 3 -0.02 12.92 4.32
N GLU A 4 -0.41 13.18 5.57
CA GLU A 4 -0.79 12.14 6.54
C GLU A 4 -2.07 11.40 6.11
N ARG A 5 -3.09 12.14 5.66
CA ARG A 5 -4.34 11.53 5.17
C ARG A 5 -4.10 10.71 3.92
N ASP A 6 -3.29 11.23 3.01
CA ASP A 6 -2.95 10.54 1.78
C ASP A 6 -2.18 9.23 2.02
N LEU A 7 -1.24 9.24 2.97
CA LEU A 7 -0.55 8.03 3.41
C LEU A 7 -1.51 7.01 4.06
N LEU A 8 -2.43 7.47 4.91
CA LEU A 8 -3.43 6.59 5.53
C LEU A 8 -4.35 5.96 4.48
N GLU A 9 -4.78 6.72 3.48
CA GLU A 9 -5.56 6.20 2.36
C GLU A 9 -4.77 5.13 1.58
N ALA A 10 -3.51 5.38 1.26
CA ALA A 10 -2.66 4.38 0.59
C ALA A 10 -2.47 3.10 1.43
N VAL A 11 -2.40 3.21 2.76
CA VAL A 11 -2.36 2.05 3.67
C VAL A 11 -3.69 1.29 3.65
N VAL A 12 -4.82 2.00 3.67
CA VAL A 12 -6.15 1.36 3.56
C VAL A 12 -6.30 0.65 2.22
N GLU A 13 -5.88 1.27 1.11
CA GLU A 13 -5.84 0.64 -0.21
C GLU A 13 -5.03 -0.67 -0.20
N ALA A 14 -3.85 -0.67 0.45
CA ALA A 14 -3.03 -1.87 0.55
C ALA A 14 -3.71 -3.01 1.33
N LEU A 15 -4.52 -2.66 2.35
CA LEU A 15 -5.26 -3.61 3.17
C LEU A 15 -6.64 -3.95 2.60
N THR A 16 -6.96 -3.42 1.41
CA THR A 16 -8.22 -3.68 0.72
C THR A 16 -7.93 -4.44 -0.57
N LEU A 17 -8.37 -5.69 -0.61
CA LEU A 17 -8.31 -6.54 -1.80
C LEU A 17 -9.68 -7.23 -1.95
N PRO A 18 -10.24 -7.36 -3.16
CA PRO A 18 -11.44 -8.14 -3.37
C PRO A 18 -11.26 -9.58 -2.86
N HIS A 19 -12.14 -10.02 -1.97
CA HIS A 19 -12.19 -11.43 -1.60
C HIS A 19 -12.64 -12.27 -2.80
N GLY A 20 -12.01 -13.42 -3.00
CA GLY A 20 -12.41 -14.39 -4.03
C GLY A 20 -11.37 -14.67 -5.11
N SER A 21 -10.18 -14.05 -5.08
CA SER A 21 -9.07 -14.53 -5.90
C SER A 21 -8.41 -15.76 -5.28
N ASP A 22 -8.00 -16.72 -6.10
CA ASP A 22 -7.33 -17.96 -5.65
C ASP A 22 -6.03 -17.68 -4.88
N ASP A 23 -5.42 -16.51 -5.09
CA ASP A 23 -4.20 -16.05 -4.43
C ASP A 23 -4.45 -14.99 -3.34
N TYR A 24 -5.70 -14.78 -2.92
CA TYR A 24 -6.11 -13.72 -1.98
C TYR A 24 -5.21 -13.66 -0.74
N ASP A 25 -5.05 -14.77 -0.03
CA ASP A 25 -4.28 -14.84 1.21
C ASP A 25 -2.82 -14.44 0.99
N GLN A 26 -2.23 -14.88 -0.12
CA GLN A 26 -0.84 -14.55 -0.42
C GLN A 26 -0.69 -13.07 -0.80
N ARG A 27 -1.64 -12.53 -1.56
CA ARG A 27 -1.65 -11.12 -1.99
C ARG A 27 -1.87 -10.18 -0.82
N ILE A 28 -2.87 -10.43 0.03
CA ILE A 28 -3.16 -9.57 1.17
C ILE A 28 -2.01 -9.56 2.18
N LEU A 29 -1.35 -10.69 2.42
CA LEU A 29 -0.16 -10.76 3.28
C LEU A 29 1.03 -9.96 2.71
N ARG A 30 1.26 -10.03 1.39
CA ARG A 30 2.31 -9.24 0.73
C ARG A 30 2.01 -7.74 0.80
N ARG A 31 0.78 -7.34 0.49
CA ARG A 31 0.36 -5.92 0.57
C ARG A 31 0.42 -5.39 2.00
N ALA A 32 -0.05 -6.15 2.99
CA ALA A 32 0.04 -5.78 4.41
C ALA A 32 1.48 -5.65 4.89
N SER A 33 2.37 -6.55 4.47
CA SER A 33 3.80 -6.48 4.80
C SER A 33 4.45 -5.21 4.24
N LEU A 34 4.12 -4.85 3.00
CA LEU A 34 4.61 -3.63 2.37
C LEU A 34 4.06 -2.37 3.07
N ALA A 35 2.75 -2.32 3.32
CA ALA A 35 2.11 -1.20 4.02
C ALA A 35 2.73 -0.99 5.41
N ARG A 36 3.02 -2.08 6.14
CA ARG A 36 3.69 -2.02 7.44
C ARG A 36 5.09 -1.40 7.34
N VAL A 37 5.87 -1.76 6.33
CA VAL A 37 7.22 -1.18 6.13
C VAL A 37 7.11 0.31 5.81
N VAL A 38 6.27 0.69 4.85
CA VAL A 38 6.10 2.10 4.46
C VAL A 38 5.58 2.95 5.63
N ALA A 39 4.61 2.44 6.40
CA ALA A 39 4.10 3.14 7.57
C ALA A 39 5.19 3.32 8.65
N ARG A 40 6.07 2.35 8.85
CA ARG A 40 7.19 2.47 9.79
C ARG A 40 8.22 3.51 9.35
N GLU A 41 8.59 3.50 8.08
CA GLU A 41 9.50 4.51 7.51
C GLU A 41 8.89 5.92 7.64
N ALA A 42 7.62 6.07 7.26
CA ALA A 42 6.92 7.34 7.35
C ALA A 42 6.81 7.90 8.78
N LEU A 43 6.69 7.02 9.80
CA LEU A 43 6.69 7.43 11.20
C LEU A 43 8.08 7.87 11.71
N ALA A 44 9.16 7.42 11.04
CA ALA A 44 10.53 7.77 11.38
C ALA A 44 11.07 8.99 10.59
N GLU A 45 10.34 9.45 9.56
CA GLU A 45 10.74 10.54 8.67
C GLU A 45 10.06 11.89 9.00
N ASP A 46 10.64 12.97 8.46
CA ASP A 46 10.02 14.30 8.48
C ASP A 46 8.74 14.33 7.62
N ARG A 47 7.77 15.17 8.03
CA ARG A 47 6.49 15.33 7.34
C ARG A 47 6.60 15.60 5.83
N GLY A 48 7.69 16.23 5.40
CA GLY A 48 7.96 16.53 3.98
C GLY A 48 8.09 15.30 3.08
N ARG A 49 8.31 14.10 3.64
CA ARG A 49 8.47 12.85 2.87
C ARG A 49 7.24 11.96 2.86
N LEU A 50 6.20 12.30 3.61
CA LEU A 50 4.98 11.49 3.70
C LEU A 50 4.28 11.31 2.35
N ALA A 51 4.25 12.36 1.52
CA ALA A 51 3.69 12.30 0.17
C ALA A 51 4.44 11.29 -0.71
N TRP A 52 5.77 11.24 -0.61
CA TRP A 52 6.57 10.27 -1.34
C TRP A 52 6.29 8.83 -0.89
N ASN A 53 6.12 8.61 0.42
CA ASN A 53 5.75 7.30 0.96
C ASN A 53 4.39 6.81 0.44
N ALA A 54 3.39 7.71 0.37
CA ALA A 54 2.08 7.41 -0.20
C ALA A 54 2.18 7.04 -1.69
N ASP A 55 2.88 7.86 -2.49
CA ASP A 55 3.08 7.61 -3.92
C ASP A 55 3.84 6.31 -4.19
N TYR A 56 4.87 6.04 -3.38
CA TYR A 56 5.65 4.82 -3.45
C TYR A 56 4.77 3.59 -3.20
N LEU A 57 3.96 3.61 -2.14
CA LEU A 57 3.05 2.51 -1.80
C LEU A 57 2.04 2.28 -2.92
N ARG A 58 1.37 3.33 -3.40
CA ARG A 58 0.39 3.19 -4.50
C ARG A 58 1.02 2.69 -5.79
N ARG A 59 2.24 3.12 -6.12
CA ARG A 59 2.99 2.59 -7.26
C ARG A 59 3.23 1.09 -7.11
N LYS A 60 3.65 0.64 -5.93
CA LYS A 60 3.87 -0.78 -5.65
C LYS A 60 2.59 -1.61 -5.72
N LEU A 61 1.46 -1.08 -5.27
CA LEU A 61 0.15 -1.73 -5.41
C LEU A 61 -0.22 -1.88 -6.88
N ARG A 62 -0.02 -0.86 -7.72
CA ARG A 62 -0.24 -0.95 -9.17
C ARG A 62 0.68 -1.96 -9.86
N GLU A 63 1.96 -2.00 -9.50
CA GLU A 63 2.93 -3.00 -10.00
C GLU A 63 2.56 -4.43 -9.59
N GLU A 64 1.95 -4.61 -8.42
CA GLU A 64 1.45 -5.89 -7.95
C GLU A 64 0.17 -6.28 -8.69
N GLU A 65 -0.82 -5.39 -8.80
CA GLU A 65 -2.06 -5.63 -9.56
C GLU A 65 -1.78 -5.98 -11.03
N ALA A 66 -0.83 -5.29 -11.68
CA ALA A 66 -0.45 -5.58 -13.07
C ALA A 66 0.17 -6.97 -13.27
N ARG A 67 0.74 -7.57 -12.22
CA ARG A 67 1.29 -8.95 -12.24
C ARG A 67 0.25 -10.01 -11.92
N HIS A 68 -0.85 -9.61 -11.31
CA HIS A 68 -1.98 -10.45 -10.92
C HIS A 68 -3.27 -9.87 -11.52
N PRO A 69 -3.36 -9.74 -12.86
CA PRO A 69 -4.58 -9.24 -13.49
C PRO A 69 -5.72 -10.16 -13.07
N GLN A 70 -6.80 -9.57 -12.56
CA GLN A 70 -7.97 -10.31 -12.12
C GLN A 70 -8.42 -11.22 -13.26
N GLY A 71 -8.39 -12.54 -13.00
CA GLY A 71 -8.95 -13.55 -13.88
C GLY A 71 -10.46 -13.59 -13.77
#